data_AF-A0AAU7W273-F1
#
_entry.id   AF-A0AAU7W273-F1
#
_cell.length_a   1.000
_cell.length_b   1.000
_cell.length_c   1.000
_cell.angle_alpha   90.00
_cell.angle_beta   90.00
_cell.angle_gamma   90.00
#
_symmetry.space_group_name_H-M   'P 1'
#
loop_
_entity.id
_entity.type
_entity.pdbx_description
1 polymer ?
#
loop_
_entity_poly.entity_id
_entity_poly.type
_entity_poly.pdbx_seq_one_letter_code
_entity_poly.pdbx_strand_id
1 'polypeptide(L)' 'MDEASEAIGETDGAAGAPADAALDDAREAAEIERMPLAERAPRYQAVAERLREELEHSDPSRGDA' A
#
# COMPACT_ATOMS: atom_id res chain seq x y z
N MET A 1 35.71 -26.80 3.13
CA MET A 1 35.71 -25.43 3.64
C MET A 1 36.13 -24.56 2.49
N ASP A 2 35.21 -23.76 1.98
CA ASP A 2 35.50 -22.51 1.28
C ASP A 2 34.28 -21.63 1.55
N GLU A 3 34.45 -20.72 2.50
CA GLU A 3 33.57 -19.59 2.73
C GLU A 3 33.82 -18.60 1.60
N ALA A 4 32.79 -18.34 0.80
CA ALA A 4 32.81 -17.25 -0.16
C ALA A 4 31.49 -16.50 -0.06
N SER A 5 31.52 -15.59 0.92
CA SER A 5 30.94 -14.25 0.85
C SER A 5 29.45 -14.15 0.54
N GLU A 6 28.72 -13.93 1.63
CA GLU A 6 27.72 -12.86 1.68
C GLU A 6 28.03 -11.73 0.68
N ALA A 7 27.09 -11.53 -0.22
CA ALA A 7 26.65 -10.20 -0.62
C ALA A 7 25.13 -10.33 -0.80
N ILE A 8 24.44 -10.59 0.32
CA ILE A 8 23.00 -10.34 0.36
C ILE A 8 22.91 -8.82 0.27
N GLY A 9 22.70 -8.35 -0.95
CA GLY A 9 22.61 -6.94 -1.27
C GLY A 9 21.64 -6.30 -0.29
N GLU A 10 22.21 -5.47 0.57
CA GLU A 10 21.53 -4.53 1.42
C GLU A 10 20.58 -3.72 0.53
N THR A 11 19.31 -4.10 0.54
CA THR A 11 18.22 -3.27 0.04
C THR A 11 17.97 -2.19 1.10
N ASP A 12 18.97 -1.35 1.33
CA ASP A 12 18.81 -0.07 2.01
C ASP A 12 18.31 0.92 0.98
N GLY A 13 16.99 1.13 0.99
CA GLY A 13 16.32 2.07 0.09
C GLY A 13 14.86 1.70 -0.18
N ALA A 14 13.96 2.20 0.66
CA ALA A 14 12.52 2.33 0.42
C ALA A 14 11.59 1.09 0.56
N ALA A 15 11.96 0.06 1.33
CA ALA A 15 11.04 -1.06 1.63
C ALA A 15 10.10 -0.83 2.84
N GLY A 16 10.34 0.19 3.67
CA GLY A 16 9.55 0.44 4.89
C GLY A 16 8.18 1.08 4.63
N ALA A 17 8.12 2.11 3.79
CA ALA A 17 6.89 2.85 3.51
C ALA A 17 5.76 2.04 2.84
N PRO A 18 6.00 1.19 1.82
CA PRO A 18 4.91 0.48 1.14
C PRO A 18 4.30 -0.64 2.02
N ALA A 19 5.11 -1.24 2.90
CA ALA A 19 4.64 -2.28 3.80
C ALA A 19 3.74 -1.72 4.92
N ASP A 20 4.10 -0.56 5.47
CA ASP A 20 3.31 0.12 6.50
C ASP A 20 1.98 0.66 5.94
N ALA A 21 1.98 1.21 4.72
CA ALA A 21 0.75 1.66 4.05
C ALA A 21 -0.20 0.50 3.74
N ALA A 22 0.32 -0.62 3.21
CA ALA A 22 -0.48 -1.82 2.97
C ALA A 22 -1.05 -2.42 4.26
N LEU A 23 -0.33 -2.27 5.38
CA LEU A 23 -0.82 -2.70 6.70
C LEU A 23 -1.96 -1.83 7.20
N ASP A 24 -1.93 -0.53 6.92
CA ASP A 24 -2.97 0.42 7.33
C ASP A 24 -4.26 0.23 6.52
N ASP A 25 -4.13 0.04 5.20
CA ASP A 25 -5.27 -0.30 4.33
C ASP A 25 -5.95 -1.61 4.78
N ALA A 26 -5.16 -2.62 5.17
CA ALA A 26 -5.67 -3.88 5.67
C ALA A 26 -6.40 -3.72 7.02
N ARG A 27 -5.95 -2.82 7.89
CA ARG A 27 -6.65 -2.49 9.14
C ARG A 27 -7.96 -1.77 8.86
N GLU A 28 -7.96 -0.79 7.96
CA GLU A 28 -9.16 -0.05 7.57
C GLU A 28 -10.22 -0.98 6.96
N ALA A 29 -9.82 -1.91 6.08
CA ALA A 29 -10.73 -2.92 5.55
C ALA A 29 -11.34 -3.80 6.65
N ALA A 30 -10.54 -4.20 7.65
CA ALA A 30 -11.02 -4.98 8.78
C ALA A 30 -11.99 -4.19 9.69
N GLU A 31 -11.88 -2.87 9.74
CA GLU A 31 -12.85 -2.00 10.44
C GLU A 31 -14.18 -1.92 9.68
N ILE A 32 -14.13 -1.78 8.35
CA ILE A 32 -15.34 -1.77 7.51
C ILE A 32 -16.12 -3.09 7.66
N GLU A 33 -15.44 -4.23 7.71
CA GLU A 33 -16.10 -5.53 7.87
C GLU A 33 -16.80 -5.73 9.22
N ARG A 34 -16.53 -4.88 10.22
CA ARG A 34 -17.24 -4.88 11.51
C ARG A 34 -18.54 -4.08 11.47
N MET A 35 -18.78 -3.29 10.42
CA MET A 35 -19.98 -2.45 10.28
C MET A 35 -21.19 -3.25 9.75
N PRO A 36 -22.42 -2.74 9.92
CA PRO A 36 -23.61 -3.28 9.25
C PRO A 36 -23.44 -3.32 7.72
N LEU A 37 -24.00 -4.34 7.07
CA LEU A 37 -23.80 -4.56 5.62
C LEU A 37 -24.15 -3.34 4.76
N ALA A 38 -25.22 -2.62 5.12
CA ALA A 38 -25.67 -1.42 4.42
C ALA A 38 -24.64 -0.28 4.47
N GLU A 39 -23.77 -0.25 5.48
CA GLU A 39 -22.75 0.78 5.66
C GLU A 39 -21.43 0.43 4.97
N ARG A 40 -21.20 -0.85 4.62
CA ARG A 40 -19.90 -1.29 4.05
C ARG A 40 -19.67 -0.75 2.65
N ALA A 41 -20.69 -0.86 1.78
CA ALA A 41 -20.58 -0.45 0.38
C ALA A 41 -20.11 1.01 0.19
N PRO A 42 -20.73 2.03 0.84
CA PRO A 42 -20.25 3.40 0.70
C PRO A 42 -18.84 3.61 1.28
N ARG A 43 -18.44 2.84 2.30
CA ARG A 43 -17.08 2.94 2.87
C ARG A 43 -16.02 2.36 1.96
N TYR A 44 -16.26 1.19 1.37
CA TYR A 44 -15.34 0.63 0.36
C TYR A 44 -15.22 1.52 -0.87
N GLN A 45 -16.31 2.17 -1.27
CA GLN A 45 -16.27 3.12 -2.38
C GLN A 45 -15.35 4.30 -2.07
N ALA A 46 -15.44 4.87 -0.86
CA ALA A 46 -14.57 5.98 -0.44
C ALA A 46 -13.09 5.56 -0.40
N VAL A 47 -12.76 4.38 0.13
CA VAL A 47 -11.38 3.86 0.15
C VAL A 47 -10.86 3.64 -1.27
N ALA A 48 -11.66 3.04 -2.15
CA ALA A 48 -11.27 2.83 -3.55
C ALA A 48 -11.03 4.16 -4.30
N GLU A 49 -11.78 5.21 -3.98
CA GLU A 49 -11.58 6.54 -4.55
C GLU A 49 -10.28 7.17 -4.06
N ARG A 50 -10.02 7.12 -2.75
CA ARG A 50 -8.74 7.56 -2.18
C ARG A 50 -7.56 6.85 -2.83
N LEU A 51 -7.59 5.53 -2.93
CA LEU A 51 -6.50 4.75 -3.53
C LEU A 51 -6.30 5.06 -5.02
N ARG A 52 -7.39 5.33 -5.76
CA ARG A 52 -7.27 5.81 -7.15
C ARG A 52 -6.55 7.14 -7.23
N GLU A 53 -6.92 8.09 -6.38
CA GLU A 53 -6.26 9.40 -6.31
C GLU A 53 -4.78 9.24 -5.94
N GLU A 54 -4.46 8.47 -4.91
CA GLU A 54 -3.06 8.22 -4.51
C GLU A 54 -2.24 7.63 -5.65
N LEU A 55 -2.78 6.63 -6.36
CA LEU A 55 -2.14 6.04 -7.54
C LEU A 55 -1.93 7.07 -8.65
N GLU A 56 -2.95 7.88 -8.92
CA GLU A 56 -2.92 8.96 -9.92
C GLU A 56 -1.87 10.04 -9.65
N HIS A 57 -1.58 10.34 -8.38
CA HIS A 57 -0.54 11.28 -7.97
C HIS A 57 0.84 10.62 -7.86
N SER A 58 0.89 9.30 -7.69
CA SER A 58 2.13 8.54 -7.58
C SER A 58 2.74 8.14 -8.92
N ASP A 59 1.99 8.19 -10.03
CA ASP A 59 2.49 7.80 -11.35
C ASP A 59 3.53 8.82 -11.88
N PRO A 60 4.85 8.49 -11.84
CA PRO A 60 5.89 9.40 -12.29
C PRO A 60 5.92 9.54 -13.82
N SER A 61 5.20 8.66 -14.53
CA SER A 61 5.05 8.68 -16.00
C SER A 61 4.03 9.72 -16.45
N ARG A 62 3.22 10.24 -15.52
CA ARG A 62 2.23 11.29 -15.74
C ARG A 62 2.87 12.69 -15.69
N GLY A 63 4.12 12.79 -16.13
CA GLY A 63 4.84 14.05 -16.26
C GLY A 63 4.01 15.07 -17.01
N ASP A 64 3.88 16.27 -16.42
CA ASP A 64 3.27 17.44 -17.05
C ASP A 64 3.71 17.53 -18.52
N ALA A 65 2.73 17.45 -19.42
CA ALA A 65 2.88 17.73 -20.85
C ALA A 65 2.15 19.03 -21.19
#